data_AF-A0A0A2SUH9-F1
#
_entry.id   AF-A0A0A2SUH9-F1
#
_cell.length_a   1.000
_cell.length_b   1.000
_cell.length_c   1.000
_cell.angle_alpha   90.00
_cell.angle_beta   90.00
_cell.angle_gamma   90.00
#
_symmetry.space_group_name_H-M   'P 1'
#
loop_
_entity.id
_entity.type
_entity.pdbx_description
1 polymer ?
#
loop_
_entity_poly.entity_id
_entity_poly.type
_entity_poly.pdbx_seq_one_letter_code
_entity_poly.pdbx_strand_id
1 'polypeptide(L)'
;MAKFKASDKPVEGLTALKKYMEEQTLKMESAPNNEERDQFLVDTLSEYSEKMGSLSTIYKEGDEEVEKLKVEVRQLYEPLSDLFNQKYPLKLVGEVRTDLEKQRKRREVEQLNLEPCKLESEAQRSQQYEGTFKKIDEIIENLSIKIAGVDKHKYKKAYEVADTLIANLLEARVQYETDLRENKISSIQARNNFKSACQLAIDSAKPVLEKDLGWGDYLKNLMKCLANAVITVVSLGFSRGFFTYARSESIQAVEQAEKDLELEQTTPSCCK
;
A
#
# COMPACT_ATOMS: atom_id res chain seq x y z
N MET A 1 -23.71 -13.12 19.56
CA MET A 1 -23.87 -14.16 18.52
C MET A 1 -23.12 -13.70 17.27
N ALA A 2 -22.92 -14.58 16.27
CA ALA A 2 -22.20 -14.20 15.05
C ALA A 2 -23.06 -13.31 14.13
N LYS A 3 -22.47 -12.30 13.49
CA LYS A 3 -23.12 -11.45 12.47
C LYS A 3 -23.70 -12.28 11.32
N PHE A 4 -24.74 -11.78 10.67
CA PHE A 4 -25.27 -12.42 9.46
C PHE A 4 -24.20 -12.46 8.36
N LYS A 5 -24.00 -13.64 7.77
CA LYS A 5 -23.18 -13.86 6.57
C LYS A 5 -24.07 -13.98 5.34
N ALA A 6 -23.50 -13.74 4.16
CA ALA A 6 -24.24 -13.75 2.88
C ALA A 6 -25.00 -15.05 2.57
N SER A 7 -24.64 -16.16 3.22
CA SER A 7 -25.28 -17.48 3.07
C SER A 7 -26.37 -17.77 4.12
N ASP A 8 -26.54 -16.90 5.11
CA ASP A 8 -27.43 -17.18 6.25
C ASP A 8 -28.88 -16.86 5.90
N LYS A 9 -29.82 -17.63 6.45
CA LYS A 9 -31.25 -17.37 6.28
C LYS A 9 -31.71 -16.28 7.27
N PRO A 10 -32.29 -15.17 6.79
CA PRO A 10 -32.76 -14.07 7.64
C PRO A 10 -33.76 -14.52 8.73
N VAL A 11 -34.71 -15.38 8.38
CA VAL A 11 -35.74 -15.91 9.29
C VAL A 11 -35.12 -16.63 10.49
N GLU A 12 -34.16 -17.52 10.26
CA GLU A 12 -33.49 -18.29 11.32
C GLU A 12 -32.72 -17.37 12.27
N GLY A 13 -31.98 -16.39 11.73
CA GLY A 13 -31.20 -15.48 12.53
C GLY A 13 -32.04 -14.46 13.31
N LEU A 14 -33.16 -13.99 12.75
CA LEU A 14 -34.10 -13.12 13.47
C LEU A 14 -34.86 -13.87 14.56
N THR A 15 -35.25 -15.12 14.29
CA THR A 15 -35.88 -15.99 15.30
C THR A 15 -34.93 -16.24 16.47
N ALA A 16 -33.64 -16.50 16.18
CA ALA A 16 -32.62 -16.65 17.22
C ALA A 16 -32.38 -15.36 18.01
N LEU A 17 -32.36 -14.20 17.35
CA LEU A 17 -32.22 -12.90 18.00
C LEU A 17 -33.42 -12.61 18.92
N LYS A 18 -34.65 -12.82 18.42
CA LYS A 18 -35.87 -12.66 19.21
C LYS A 18 -35.82 -13.51 20.48
N LYS A 19 -35.55 -14.81 20.32
CA LYS A 19 -35.45 -15.74 21.45
C LYS A 19 -34.38 -15.31 22.47
N TYR A 20 -33.23 -14.87 21.98
CA TYR A 20 -32.17 -14.36 22.86
C TYR A 20 -32.63 -13.13 23.65
N MET A 21 -33.27 -12.16 23.00
CA MET A 21 -33.76 -10.95 23.68
C MET A 21 -34.83 -11.28 24.73
N GLU A 22 -35.73 -12.22 24.46
CA GLU A 22 -36.71 -12.72 25.43
C GLU A 22 -36.03 -13.40 26.62
N GLU A 23 -35.05 -14.28 26.36
CA GLU A 23 -34.28 -14.95 27.42
C GLU A 23 -33.50 -13.97 28.30
N GLN A 24 -32.91 -12.92 27.70
CA GLN A 24 -32.20 -11.88 28.46
C GLN A 24 -33.15 -11.00 29.26
N THR A 25 -34.34 -10.72 28.74
CA THR A 25 -35.38 -9.98 29.47
C THR A 25 -35.81 -10.73 30.73
N LEU A 26 -36.01 -12.05 30.63
CA LEU A 26 -36.29 -12.90 31.80
C LEU A 26 -35.13 -12.92 32.82
N LYS A 27 -33.88 -12.90 32.34
CA LYS A 27 -32.70 -12.79 33.21
C LYS A 27 -32.62 -11.43 33.91
N MET A 28 -32.98 -10.35 33.22
CA MET A 28 -33.06 -9.01 33.82
C MET A 28 -34.11 -8.95 34.93
N GLU A 29 -35.27 -9.57 34.73
CA GLU A 29 -36.34 -9.62 35.74
C GLU A 29 -35.95 -10.45 36.97
N SER A 30 -35.26 -11.58 36.76
CA SER A 30 -34.85 -12.50 37.82
C SER A 30 -33.52 -12.17 38.49
N ALA A 31 -32.72 -11.26 37.92
CA ALA A 31 -31.40 -10.91 38.47
C ALA A 31 -31.51 -10.23 39.85
N PRO A 32 -30.70 -10.65 40.83
CA PRO A 32 -30.73 -10.12 42.20
C PRO A 32 -30.04 -8.75 42.33
N ASN A 33 -29.10 -8.42 41.43
CA ASN A 33 -28.29 -7.20 41.47
C ASN A 33 -28.59 -6.29 40.26
N ASN A 34 -28.62 -4.98 40.50
CA ASN A 34 -28.77 -3.96 39.47
C ASN A 34 -27.61 -3.96 38.45
N GLU A 35 -26.39 -4.31 38.87
CA GLU A 35 -25.23 -4.37 37.97
C GLU A 35 -25.34 -5.53 36.96
N GLU A 36 -25.84 -6.69 37.40
CA GLU A 36 -26.11 -7.83 36.49
C GLU A 36 -27.24 -7.50 35.51
N ARG A 37 -28.30 -6.81 35.99
CA ARG A 37 -29.37 -6.29 35.12
C ARG A 37 -28.83 -5.35 34.05
N ASP A 38 -27.90 -4.49 34.42
CA ASP A 38 -27.30 -3.51 33.52
C ASP A 38 -26.38 -4.17 32.49
N GLN A 39 -25.65 -5.19 32.89
CA GLN A 39 -24.85 -5.99 31.97
C GLN A 39 -25.74 -6.71 30.95
N PHE A 40 -26.81 -7.37 31.39
CA PHE A 40 -27.76 -8.01 30.48
C PHE A 40 -28.42 -7.01 29.53
N LEU A 41 -28.74 -5.80 30.00
CA LEU A 41 -29.31 -4.73 29.19
C LEU A 41 -28.34 -4.29 28.08
N VAL A 42 -27.09 -4.00 28.43
CA VAL A 42 -26.05 -3.58 27.47
C VAL A 42 -25.77 -4.66 26.44
N ASP A 43 -25.60 -5.92 26.87
CA ASP A 43 -25.33 -7.05 25.99
C ASP A 43 -26.47 -7.28 25.00
N THR A 44 -27.72 -7.15 25.47
CA THR A 44 -28.91 -7.31 24.63
C THR A 44 -29.00 -6.21 23.57
N LEU A 45 -28.76 -4.94 23.94
CA LEU A 45 -28.79 -3.82 23.00
C LEU A 45 -27.65 -3.90 21.97
N SER A 46 -26.46 -4.32 22.38
CA SER A 46 -25.32 -4.53 21.50
C SER A 46 -25.60 -5.63 20.47
N GLU A 47 -26.14 -6.76 20.92
CA GLU A 47 -26.47 -7.90 20.06
C GLU A 47 -27.55 -7.53 19.02
N TYR A 48 -28.59 -6.81 19.44
CA TYR A 48 -29.60 -6.28 18.53
C TYR A 48 -28.98 -5.38 17.45
N SER A 49 -28.12 -4.43 17.86
CA SER A 49 -27.51 -3.47 16.93
C SER A 49 -26.64 -4.16 15.88
N GLU A 50 -25.83 -5.14 16.28
CA GLU A 50 -24.97 -5.89 15.35
C GLU A 50 -25.77 -6.75 14.37
N LYS A 51 -26.80 -7.43 14.85
CA LYS A 51 -27.65 -8.31 14.02
C LYS A 51 -28.53 -7.52 13.07
N MET A 52 -29.21 -6.48 13.55
CA MET A 52 -30.06 -5.62 12.70
C MET A 52 -29.23 -4.80 11.71
N GLY A 53 -28.03 -4.35 12.10
CA GLY A 53 -27.09 -3.70 11.19
C GLY A 53 -26.65 -4.63 10.06
N SER A 54 -26.29 -5.88 10.37
CA SER A 54 -25.87 -6.86 9.35
C SER A 54 -27.03 -7.43 8.51
N LEU A 55 -28.26 -7.44 9.01
CA LEU A 55 -29.45 -7.87 8.24
C LEU A 55 -29.63 -7.05 6.95
N SER A 56 -29.35 -5.74 7.00
CA SER A 56 -29.44 -4.84 5.84
C SER A 56 -28.54 -5.24 4.67
N THR A 57 -27.49 -6.03 4.92
CA THR A 57 -26.54 -6.48 3.90
C THR A 57 -27.03 -7.71 3.13
N ILE A 58 -27.94 -8.48 3.71
CA ILE A 58 -28.41 -9.76 3.16
C ILE A 58 -29.89 -9.77 2.78
N TYR A 59 -30.66 -8.78 3.24
CA TYR A 59 -32.11 -8.71 3.03
C TYR A 59 -32.52 -7.30 2.57
N LYS A 60 -33.30 -7.21 1.49
CA LYS A 60 -33.77 -5.94 0.91
C LYS A 60 -35.25 -5.68 1.17
N GLU A 61 -36.14 -6.58 0.75
CA GLU A 61 -37.60 -6.53 1.00
C GLU A 61 -38.28 -7.78 0.38
N GLY A 62 -39.54 -8.07 0.78
CA GLY A 62 -40.42 -9.01 0.07
C GLY A 62 -40.74 -10.34 0.77
N ASP A 63 -40.16 -10.59 1.95
CA ASP A 63 -40.50 -11.73 2.81
C ASP A 63 -41.33 -11.27 4.01
N GLU A 64 -42.61 -11.66 4.03
CA GLU A 64 -43.59 -11.28 5.05
C GLU A 64 -43.22 -11.80 6.45
N GLU A 65 -42.58 -12.97 6.53
CA GLU A 65 -42.17 -13.58 7.80
C GLU A 65 -40.98 -12.79 8.41
N VAL A 66 -40.03 -12.38 7.56
CA VAL A 66 -38.90 -11.52 7.97
C VAL A 66 -39.37 -10.16 8.44
N GLU A 67 -40.32 -9.52 7.75
CA GLU A 67 -40.87 -8.23 8.16
C GLU A 67 -41.62 -8.32 9.49
N LYS A 68 -42.43 -9.36 9.67
CA LYS A 68 -43.09 -9.63 10.96
C LYS A 68 -42.07 -9.79 12.09
N LEU A 69 -41.01 -10.57 11.86
CA LEU A 69 -39.96 -10.77 12.85
C LEU A 69 -39.18 -9.48 13.14
N LYS A 70 -38.91 -8.61 12.15
CA LYS A 70 -38.28 -7.30 12.38
C LYS A 70 -39.12 -6.42 13.30
N VAL A 71 -40.44 -6.44 13.12
CA VAL A 71 -41.38 -5.71 13.99
C VAL A 71 -41.35 -6.28 15.40
N GLU A 72 -41.44 -7.61 15.55
CA GLU A 72 -41.42 -8.27 16.87
C GLU A 72 -40.10 -8.02 17.62
N VAL A 73 -38.95 -8.11 16.96
CA VAL A 73 -37.65 -7.81 17.57
C VAL A 73 -37.55 -6.33 17.94
N ARG A 74 -38.09 -5.42 17.12
CA ARG A 74 -38.12 -3.98 17.44
C ARG A 74 -38.97 -3.70 18.69
N GLN A 75 -40.12 -4.37 18.83
CA GLN A 75 -40.98 -4.23 20.02
C GLN A 75 -40.27 -4.66 21.31
N LEU A 76 -39.33 -5.61 21.23
CA LEU A 76 -38.48 -5.99 22.37
C LEU A 76 -37.34 -4.98 22.62
N TYR A 77 -36.83 -4.34 21.56
CA TYR A 77 -35.74 -3.37 21.66
C TYR A 77 -36.16 -2.03 22.28
N GLU A 78 -37.30 -1.48 21.85
CA GLU A 78 -37.72 -0.12 22.22
C GLU A 78 -37.79 0.08 23.75
N PRO A 79 -38.44 -0.81 24.54
CA PRO A 79 -38.50 -0.66 26.00
C PRO A 79 -37.12 -0.75 26.66
N LEU A 80 -36.23 -1.61 26.15
CA LEU A 80 -34.86 -1.76 26.66
C LEU A 80 -34.02 -0.52 26.36
N SER A 81 -34.14 0.03 25.15
CA SER A 81 -33.48 1.27 24.75
C SER A 81 -33.95 2.45 25.60
N ASP A 82 -35.25 2.57 25.84
CA ASP A 82 -35.82 3.63 26.68
C ASP A 82 -35.38 3.49 28.14
N LEU A 83 -35.37 2.27 28.68
CA LEU A 83 -34.85 1.99 30.01
C LEU A 83 -33.37 2.38 30.13
N PHE A 84 -32.56 2.06 29.11
CA PHE A 84 -31.15 2.43 29.06
C PHE A 84 -30.95 3.95 29.03
N ASN A 85 -31.69 4.64 28.15
CA ASN A 85 -31.63 6.10 28.02
C ASN A 85 -32.11 6.82 29.29
N GLN A 86 -33.12 6.27 29.97
CA GLN A 86 -33.63 6.79 31.24
C GLN A 86 -32.63 6.57 32.39
N LYS A 87 -31.93 5.43 32.42
CA LYS A 87 -31.00 5.07 33.50
C LYS A 87 -29.62 5.72 33.36
N TYR A 88 -29.18 6.05 32.14
CA TYR A 88 -27.87 6.64 31.87
C TYR A 88 -27.89 7.97 31.09
N PRO A 89 -28.68 8.99 31.50
CA PRO A 89 -28.82 10.23 30.73
C PRO A 89 -27.55 11.11 30.71
N LEU A 90 -26.58 10.87 31.61
CA LEU A 90 -25.43 11.76 31.85
C LEU A 90 -24.04 11.19 31.46
N LYS A 91 -23.93 9.92 31.05
CA LYS A 91 -22.64 9.35 30.59
C LYS A 91 -22.25 9.76 29.16
N LEU A 92 -23.21 10.16 28.33
CA LEU A 92 -22.94 10.48 26.91
C LEU A 92 -22.12 11.75 26.64
N VAL A 93 -22.01 12.72 27.55
CA VAL A 93 -21.34 14.01 27.24
C VAL A 93 -19.89 14.06 27.76
N GLY A 94 -19.59 13.38 28.86
CA GLY A 94 -18.24 13.33 29.45
C GLY A 94 -17.34 12.24 28.86
N GLU A 95 -17.87 11.04 28.66
CA GLU A 95 -17.11 9.91 28.10
C GLU A 95 -16.88 10.09 26.60
N VAL A 96 -17.84 10.62 25.84
CA VAL A 96 -17.62 10.93 24.42
C VAL A 96 -16.50 11.97 24.22
N ARG A 97 -16.38 12.96 25.10
CA ARG A 97 -15.32 13.99 25.02
C ARG A 97 -13.95 13.42 25.37
N THR A 98 -13.88 12.56 26.39
CA THR A 98 -12.62 11.94 26.83
C THR A 98 -12.20 10.75 25.95
N ASP A 99 -13.13 10.01 25.36
CA ASP A 99 -12.86 8.98 24.36
C ASP A 99 -12.55 9.58 22.99
N LEU A 100 -13.16 10.71 22.58
CA LEU A 100 -12.70 11.43 21.39
C LEU A 100 -11.29 11.99 21.58
N GLU A 101 -10.95 12.53 22.75
CA GLU A 101 -9.60 13.02 23.05
C GLU A 101 -8.58 11.88 23.22
N LYS A 102 -8.95 10.78 23.89
CA LYS A 102 -8.10 9.57 23.96
C LYS A 102 -7.95 8.92 22.60
N GLN A 103 -9.00 8.85 21.79
CA GLN A 103 -8.91 8.34 20.42
C GLN A 103 -8.14 9.30 19.51
N ARG A 104 -8.21 10.62 19.71
CA ARG A 104 -7.36 11.58 19.00
C ARG A 104 -5.91 11.41 19.40
N LYS A 105 -5.58 11.36 20.69
CA LYS A 105 -4.21 11.11 21.17
C LYS A 105 -3.70 9.72 20.79
N ARG A 106 -4.54 8.68 20.82
CA ARG A 106 -4.19 7.33 20.34
C ARG A 106 -3.99 7.33 18.83
N ARG A 107 -4.85 7.99 18.05
CA ARG A 107 -4.68 8.13 16.59
C ARG A 107 -3.46 8.97 16.23
N GLU A 108 -3.12 9.98 17.02
CA GLU A 108 -1.96 10.84 16.81
C GLU A 108 -0.66 10.10 17.17
N VAL A 109 -0.63 9.35 18.28
CA VAL A 109 0.49 8.47 18.64
C VAL A 109 0.60 7.27 17.68
N GLU A 110 -0.52 6.73 17.20
CA GLU A 110 -0.54 5.65 16.21
C GLU A 110 -0.16 6.17 14.82
N GLN A 111 -0.54 7.39 14.44
CA GLN A 111 -0.02 8.07 13.24
C GLN A 111 1.47 8.37 13.37
N LEU A 112 1.94 8.89 14.50
CA LEU A 112 3.36 9.15 14.77
C LEU A 112 4.20 7.88 14.94
N ASN A 113 3.60 6.72 15.24
CA ASN A 113 4.28 5.41 15.23
C ASN A 113 4.13 4.66 13.89
N LEU A 114 3.08 4.95 13.11
CA LEU A 114 2.90 4.47 11.73
C LEU A 114 3.77 5.24 10.75
N GLU A 115 4.02 6.54 10.96
CA GLU A 115 4.93 7.35 10.15
C GLU A 115 6.35 6.77 10.09
N PRO A 116 7.05 6.47 11.20
CA PRO A 116 8.37 5.87 11.15
C PRO A 116 8.34 4.47 10.53
N CYS A 117 7.29 3.67 10.74
CA CYS A 117 7.15 2.34 10.13
C CYS A 117 6.83 2.40 8.61
N LYS A 118 6.10 3.41 8.16
CA LYS A 118 5.86 3.71 6.73
C LYS A 118 7.08 4.34 6.07
N LEU A 119 7.78 5.25 6.75
CA LEU A 119 9.03 5.87 6.28
C LEU A 119 10.16 4.85 6.21
N GLU A 120 10.28 3.92 7.16
CA GLU A 120 11.27 2.83 7.12
C GLU A 120 10.99 1.83 5.99
N SER A 121 9.71 1.49 5.74
CA SER A 121 9.33 0.60 4.63
C SER A 121 9.41 1.28 3.26
N GLU A 122 9.19 2.59 3.17
CA GLU A 122 9.45 3.42 1.98
C GLU A 122 10.96 3.64 1.76
N ALA A 123 11.76 3.80 2.81
CA ALA A 123 13.21 3.91 2.73
C ALA A 123 13.86 2.59 2.28
N GLN A 124 13.40 1.44 2.81
CA GLN A 124 13.83 0.11 2.36
C GLN A 124 13.41 -0.18 0.91
N ARG A 125 12.22 0.27 0.48
CA ARG A 125 11.79 0.19 -0.92
C ARG A 125 12.54 1.14 -1.84
N SER A 126 12.92 2.32 -1.36
CA SER A 126 13.71 3.29 -2.12
C SER A 126 15.12 2.75 -2.36
N GLN A 127 15.74 2.13 -1.35
CA GLN A 127 17.05 1.47 -1.50
C GLN A 127 17.06 0.33 -2.53
N GLN A 128 15.96 -0.42 -2.68
CA GLN A 128 15.89 -1.56 -3.61
C GLN A 128 16.09 -1.16 -5.08
N TYR A 129 15.66 0.05 -5.46
CA TYR A 129 15.72 0.53 -6.85
C TYR A 129 16.65 1.73 -7.04
N GLU A 130 17.20 2.29 -5.96
CA GLU A 130 18.07 3.47 -5.98
C GLU A 130 19.26 3.32 -6.94
N GLY A 131 19.93 2.17 -6.91
CA GLY A 131 21.04 1.88 -7.82
C GLY A 131 20.61 1.81 -9.29
N THR A 132 19.34 1.50 -9.56
CA THR A 132 18.75 1.51 -10.90
C THR A 132 18.51 2.93 -11.37
N PHE A 133 17.88 3.73 -10.53
CA PHE A 133 17.56 5.12 -10.85
C PHE A 133 18.82 5.93 -11.06
N LYS A 134 19.84 5.77 -10.20
CA LYS A 134 21.15 6.41 -10.42
C LYS A 134 21.75 6.08 -11.77
N LYS A 135 21.74 4.81 -12.20
CA LYS A 135 22.24 4.42 -13.54
C LYS A 135 21.43 5.06 -14.67
N ILE A 136 20.11 5.13 -14.54
CA ILE A 136 19.25 5.78 -15.53
C ILE A 136 19.55 7.28 -15.58
N ASP A 137 19.67 7.92 -14.42
CA ASP A 137 19.95 9.34 -14.28
C ASP A 137 21.32 9.69 -14.88
N GLU A 138 22.36 8.90 -14.61
CA GLU A 138 23.69 9.05 -15.21
C GLU A 138 23.64 8.94 -16.74
N ILE A 139 22.83 8.02 -17.29
CA ILE A 139 22.67 7.87 -18.74
C ILE A 139 21.97 9.12 -19.34
N ILE A 140 20.92 9.63 -18.70
CA ILE A 140 20.18 10.82 -19.15
C ILE A 140 21.04 12.08 -19.00
N GLU A 141 21.83 12.19 -17.93
CA GLU A 141 22.76 13.31 -17.70
C GLU A 141 23.85 13.35 -18.77
N ASN A 142 24.41 12.19 -19.15
CA ASN A 142 25.37 12.11 -20.26
C ASN A 142 24.77 12.59 -21.60
N LEU A 143 23.50 12.30 -21.86
CA LEU A 143 22.77 12.84 -23.01
C LEU A 143 22.62 14.37 -22.90
N SER A 144 22.26 14.88 -21.72
CA SER A 144 22.14 16.32 -21.45
C SER A 144 23.44 17.08 -21.71
N ILE A 145 24.56 16.57 -21.18
CA ILE A 145 25.90 17.12 -21.42
C ILE A 145 26.22 17.13 -22.92
N LYS A 146 25.88 16.06 -23.64
CA LYS A 146 26.11 15.98 -25.09
C LYS A 146 25.27 17.00 -25.87
N ILE A 147 24.04 17.26 -25.44
CA ILE A 147 23.15 18.26 -26.05
C ILE A 147 23.62 19.69 -25.77
N ALA A 148 24.12 19.96 -24.57
CA ALA A 148 24.73 21.25 -24.23
C ALA A 148 25.92 21.59 -25.14
N GLY A 149 26.62 20.60 -25.68
CA GLY A 149 27.69 20.77 -26.66
C GLY A 149 27.24 21.03 -28.11
N VAL A 150 25.93 21.01 -28.41
CA VAL A 150 25.42 21.25 -29.77
C VAL A 150 25.32 22.76 -30.03
N ASP A 151 25.86 23.20 -31.18
CA ASP A 151 25.67 24.56 -31.65
C ASP A 151 24.20 24.81 -32.01
N LYS A 152 23.45 25.39 -31.06
CA LYS A 152 22.03 25.73 -31.19
C LYS A 152 21.74 26.71 -32.32
N HIS A 153 22.69 27.57 -32.69
CA HIS A 153 22.49 28.54 -33.77
C HIS A 153 22.57 27.86 -35.13
N LYS A 154 23.48 26.90 -35.28
CA LYS A 154 23.65 26.12 -36.52
C LYS A 154 22.62 25.00 -36.67
N TYR A 155 22.25 24.34 -35.58
CA TYR A 155 21.42 23.13 -35.58
C TYR A 155 20.13 23.30 -34.77
N LYS A 156 19.45 24.44 -34.92
CA LYS A 156 18.25 24.78 -34.11
C LYS A 156 17.21 23.67 -34.02
N LYS A 157 16.82 23.08 -35.17
CA LYS A 157 15.81 22.01 -35.22
C LYS A 157 16.29 20.74 -34.51
N ALA A 158 17.55 20.36 -34.70
CA ALA A 158 18.11 19.19 -34.04
C ALA A 158 18.23 19.42 -32.53
N TYR A 159 18.60 20.63 -32.10
CA TYR A 159 18.63 21.01 -30.69
C TYR A 159 17.24 20.87 -30.05
N GLU A 160 16.20 21.42 -30.66
CA GLU A 160 14.81 21.33 -30.15
C GLU A 160 14.32 19.88 -30.04
N VAL A 161 14.65 19.04 -31.03
CA VAL A 161 14.33 17.61 -30.99
C VAL A 161 15.12 16.89 -29.89
N ALA A 162 16.38 17.26 -29.68
CA ALA A 162 17.22 16.66 -28.64
C ALA A 162 16.72 17.06 -27.24
N ASP A 163 16.28 18.30 -27.05
CA ASP A 163 15.68 18.80 -25.81
C ASP A 163 14.36 18.07 -25.50
N THR A 164 13.52 17.88 -26.53
CA THR A 164 12.30 17.07 -26.43
C THR A 164 12.60 15.61 -26.08
N LEU A 165 13.68 15.04 -26.63
CA LEU A 165 14.13 13.69 -26.28
C LEU A 165 14.50 13.57 -24.80
N ILE A 166 15.26 14.53 -24.24
CA ILE A 166 15.57 14.55 -22.80
C ILE A 166 14.28 14.59 -21.97
N ALA A 167 13.36 15.50 -22.31
CA ALA A 167 12.12 15.67 -21.56
C ALA A 167 11.32 14.36 -21.50
N ASN A 168 11.16 13.67 -22.64
CA ASN A 168 10.43 12.40 -22.72
C ASN A 168 11.14 11.28 -21.95
N LEU A 169 12.48 11.24 -21.93
CA LEU A 169 13.24 10.25 -21.17
C LEU A 169 13.14 10.48 -19.66
N LEU A 170 13.14 11.74 -19.21
CA LEU A 170 12.90 12.10 -17.82
C LEU A 170 11.48 11.74 -17.38
N GLU A 171 10.48 12.02 -18.22
CA GLU A 171 9.09 11.62 -17.95
C GLU A 171 8.97 10.09 -17.83
N ALA A 172 9.58 9.34 -18.75
CA ALA A 172 9.62 7.88 -18.68
C ALA A 172 10.29 7.38 -17.38
N ARG A 173 11.38 8.03 -16.94
CA ARG A 173 12.07 7.71 -15.68
C ARG A 173 11.18 7.95 -14.47
N VAL A 174 10.49 9.10 -14.40
CA VAL A 174 9.55 9.43 -13.31
C VAL A 174 8.37 8.47 -13.29
N GLN A 175 7.81 8.14 -14.44
CA GLN A 175 6.71 7.17 -14.53
C GLN A 175 7.16 5.78 -14.08
N TYR A 176 8.36 5.35 -14.45
CA TYR A 176 8.91 4.07 -14.03
C TYR A 176 9.10 3.98 -12.50
N GLU A 177 9.62 5.04 -11.88
CA GLU A 177 9.73 5.15 -10.43
C GLU A 177 8.35 5.09 -9.75
N THR A 178 7.38 5.82 -10.30
CA THR A 178 6.00 5.84 -9.81
C THR A 178 5.37 4.45 -9.90
N ASP A 179 5.48 3.78 -11.04
CA ASP A 179 4.96 2.44 -11.28
C ASP A 179 5.54 1.41 -10.28
N LEU A 180 6.83 1.53 -9.95
CA LEU A 180 7.51 0.66 -8.98
C LEU A 180 7.14 0.98 -7.52
N ARG A 181 6.94 2.25 -7.17
CA ARG A 181 6.62 2.69 -5.80
C ARG A 181 5.16 2.45 -5.45
N GLU A 182 4.25 2.77 -6.35
CA GLU A 182 2.81 2.62 -6.13
C GLU A 182 2.35 1.16 -6.22
N ASN A 183 3.19 0.28 -6.78
CA ASN A 183 2.94 -1.16 -6.92
C ASN A 183 1.59 -1.50 -7.59
N LYS A 184 1.09 -0.58 -8.44
CA LYS A 184 -0.14 -0.74 -9.22
C LYS A 184 0.04 -1.79 -10.33
N ILE A 185 1.28 -1.96 -10.79
CA ILE A 185 1.65 -2.91 -11.84
C ILE A 185 2.87 -3.72 -11.42
N SER A 186 3.07 -4.88 -12.05
CA SER A 186 4.24 -5.71 -11.75
C SER A 186 5.55 -5.04 -12.20
N SER A 187 6.67 -5.34 -11.52
CA SER A 187 8.00 -4.84 -11.89
C SER A 187 8.38 -5.16 -13.36
N ILE A 188 7.92 -6.30 -13.88
CA ILE A 188 8.11 -6.69 -15.28
C ILE A 188 7.31 -5.78 -16.22
N GLN A 189 6.06 -5.45 -15.88
CA GLN A 189 5.25 -4.50 -16.65
C GLN A 189 5.84 -3.09 -16.60
N ALA A 190 6.23 -2.60 -15.42
CA ALA A 190 6.88 -1.30 -15.26
C ALA A 190 8.14 -1.19 -16.13
N ARG A 191 8.99 -2.24 -16.16
CA ARG A 191 10.16 -2.31 -17.05
C ARG A 191 9.78 -2.23 -18.52
N ASN A 192 8.78 -3.01 -18.93
CA ASN A 192 8.35 -3.06 -20.33
C ASN A 192 7.76 -1.72 -20.76
N ASN A 193 7.01 -1.05 -19.89
CA ASN A 193 6.48 0.29 -20.11
C ASN A 193 7.62 1.29 -20.28
N PHE A 194 8.58 1.31 -19.35
CA PHE A 194 9.77 2.17 -19.44
C PHE A 194 10.55 1.96 -20.73
N LYS A 195 10.84 0.70 -21.07
CA LYS A 195 11.57 0.34 -22.30
C LYS A 195 10.82 0.82 -23.55
N SER A 196 9.51 0.63 -23.58
CA SER A 196 8.67 1.05 -24.71
C SER A 196 8.63 2.57 -24.85
N ALA A 197 8.50 3.30 -23.73
CA ALA A 197 8.51 4.75 -23.72
C ALA A 197 9.86 5.32 -24.21
N CYS A 198 10.98 4.76 -23.72
CA CYS A 198 12.32 5.15 -24.18
C CYS A 198 12.52 4.87 -25.67
N GLN A 199 12.08 3.69 -26.14
CA GLN A 199 12.18 3.31 -27.54
C GLN A 199 11.40 4.29 -28.43
N LEU A 200 10.17 4.62 -28.05
CA LEU A 200 9.32 5.55 -28.79
C LEU A 200 9.93 6.96 -28.84
N ALA A 201 10.46 7.44 -27.71
CA ALA A 201 11.12 8.74 -27.64
C ALA A 201 12.35 8.80 -28.56
N ILE A 202 13.20 7.77 -28.52
CA ILE A 202 14.41 7.67 -29.34
C ILE A 202 14.06 7.53 -30.82
N ASP A 203 13.10 6.68 -31.18
CA ASP A 203 12.70 6.48 -32.58
C ASP A 203 12.08 7.73 -33.19
N SER A 204 11.37 8.53 -32.38
CA SER A 204 10.82 9.81 -32.80
C SER A 204 11.91 10.85 -33.06
N ALA A 205 12.95 10.88 -32.23
CA ALA A 205 14.05 11.84 -32.34
C ALA A 205 15.07 11.46 -33.43
N LYS A 206 15.27 10.16 -33.64
CA LYS A 206 16.34 9.59 -34.47
C LYS A 206 16.42 10.19 -35.89
N PRO A 207 15.34 10.34 -36.67
CA PRO A 207 15.45 10.83 -38.05
C PRO A 207 16.11 12.20 -38.18
N VAL A 208 15.85 13.10 -37.22
CA VAL A 208 16.41 14.46 -37.23
C VAL A 208 17.83 14.45 -36.66
N LEU A 209 18.05 13.80 -35.52
CA LEU A 209 19.35 13.79 -34.85
C LEU A 209 20.41 12.99 -35.62
N GLU A 210 20.01 11.94 -36.33
CA GLU A 210 20.90 11.18 -37.21
C GLU A 210 21.29 12.01 -38.43
N LYS A 211 20.32 12.66 -39.08
CA LYS A 211 20.57 13.48 -40.26
C LYS A 211 21.43 14.72 -39.96
N ASP A 212 21.08 15.44 -38.90
CA ASP A 212 21.64 16.77 -38.67
C ASP A 212 22.89 16.74 -37.77
N LEU A 213 23.00 15.74 -36.87
CA LEU A 213 24.10 15.62 -35.91
C LEU A 213 24.90 14.32 -36.02
N GLY A 214 24.46 13.36 -36.85
CA GLY A 214 25.13 12.05 -36.97
C GLY A 214 24.96 11.14 -35.76
N TRP A 215 23.93 11.34 -34.94
CA TRP A 215 23.77 10.63 -33.66
C TRP A 215 23.13 9.24 -33.76
N GLY A 216 22.94 8.67 -34.95
CA GLY A 216 22.24 7.39 -35.14
C GLY A 216 22.78 6.23 -34.27
N ASP A 217 24.10 6.01 -34.29
CA ASP A 217 24.75 4.98 -33.48
C ASP A 217 24.74 5.31 -31.99
N TYR A 218 24.89 6.60 -31.66
CA TYR A 218 24.82 7.07 -30.29
C TYR A 218 23.44 6.78 -29.68
N LEU A 219 22.35 7.08 -30.39
CA LEU A 219 20.98 6.81 -29.95
C LEU A 219 20.68 5.32 -29.81
N LYS A 220 21.24 4.49 -30.68
CA LYS A 220 21.14 3.02 -30.56
C LYS A 220 21.85 2.52 -29.31
N ASN A 221 23.00 3.08 -28.97
CA ASN A 221 23.73 2.72 -27.75
C ASN A 221 23.05 3.27 -26.49
N LEU A 222 22.49 4.48 -26.56
CA LEU A 222 21.67 5.05 -25.49
C LEU A 222 20.51 4.12 -25.12
N MET A 223 19.76 3.63 -26.10
CA MET A 223 18.67 2.69 -25.85
C MET A 223 19.13 1.39 -25.19
N LYS A 224 20.29 0.85 -25.61
CA LYS A 224 20.88 -0.34 -24.96
C LYS A 224 21.25 -0.08 -23.52
N CYS A 225 21.87 1.06 -23.22
CA CYS A 225 22.24 1.41 -21.85
C CYS A 225 20.99 1.53 -20.96
N LEU A 226 19.93 2.21 -21.44
CA LEU A 226 18.67 2.36 -20.71
C LEU A 226 17.99 1.00 -20.47
N ALA A 227 17.95 0.13 -21.49
CA ALA A 227 17.39 -1.22 -21.35
C ALA A 227 18.20 -2.10 -20.38
N ASN A 228 19.52 -2.02 -20.42
CA ASN A 228 20.39 -2.79 -19.54
C ASN A 228 20.25 -2.35 -18.08
N ALA A 229 20.12 -1.05 -17.83
CA ALA A 229 19.97 -0.49 -16.49
C ALA A 229 18.77 -1.11 -15.74
N VAL A 230 17.63 -1.31 -16.43
CA VAL A 230 16.41 -1.88 -15.82
C VAL A 230 16.38 -3.42 -15.78
N ILE A 231 17.24 -4.09 -16.55
CA ILE A 231 17.33 -5.57 -16.56
C ILE A 231 18.11 -6.08 -15.35
N THR A 232 19.17 -5.39 -14.92
CA THR A 232 20.14 -5.89 -13.91
C THR A 232 19.53 -6.14 -12.51
N VAL A 233 18.32 -5.66 -12.26
CA VAL A 233 17.79 -5.42 -10.91
C VAL A 233 16.89 -6.56 -10.40
N VAL A 234 16.33 -7.38 -11.29
CA VAL A 234 15.45 -8.50 -10.87
C VAL A 234 16.24 -9.73 -10.42
N SER A 235 17.55 -9.81 -10.72
CA SER A 235 18.42 -10.91 -10.30
C SER A 235 18.64 -10.99 -8.78
N LEU A 236 18.43 -9.87 -8.06
CA LEU A 236 18.70 -9.76 -6.62
C LEU A 236 17.45 -9.53 -5.76
N GLY A 237 16.25 -9.48 -6.36
CA GLY A 237 15.02 -9.09 -5.66
C GLY A 237 13.90 -10.14 -5.64
N PHE A 238 14.09 -11.32 -6.23
CA PHE A 238 13.06 -12.37 -6.29
C PHE A 238 13.22 -13.45 -5.21
N SER A 239 13.55 -13.07 -3.98
CA SER A 239 13.29 -13.94 -2.82
C SER A 239 11.90 -13.64 -2.28
N ARG A 240 10.85 -14.21 -2.91
CA ARG A 240 9.60 -14.45 -2.19
C ARG A 240 9.94 -15.41 -1.06
N GLY A 241 9.68 -15.01 0.19
CA GLY A 241 9.77 -15.90 1.33
C GLY A 241 9.02 -17.20 1.02
N PHE A 242 9.70 -18.33 1.20
CA PHE A 242 9.18 -19.60 1.73
C PHE A 242 10.20 -20.75 1.67
N PHE A 243 11.40 -20.57 1.10
CA PHE A 243 12.50 -21.52 1.30
C PHE A 243 13.84 -20.77 1.41
N THR A 244 14.47 -20.80 2.58
CA THR A 244 15.87 -20.41 2.77
C THR A 244 16.74 -21.36 1.96
N TYR A 245 17.30 -20.87 0.86
CA TYR A 245 18.36 -21.57 0.16
C TYR A 245 19.59 -21.58 1.08
N ALA A 246 20.02 -22.76 1.53
CA ALA A 246 21.33 -22.91 2.15
C ALA A 246 22.37 -22.54 1.09
N ARG A 247 23.08 -21.42 1.29
CA ARG A 247 24.19 -21.02 0.42
C ARG A 247 25.31 -22.06 0.54
N SER A 248 25.89 -22.43 -0.59
CA SER A 248 27.08 -23.28 -0.66
C SER A 248 28.26 -22.62 0.04
N GLU A 249 28.97 -23.35 0.90
CA GLU A 249 30.18 -22.91 1.62
C GLU A 249 31.26 -22.36 0.67
N SER A 250 31.28 -22.81 -0.58
CA SER A 250 32.19 -22.30 -1.61
C SER A 250 32.01 -20.82 -1.93
N ILE A 251 30.79 -20.28 -1.85
CA ILE A 251 30.54 -18.84 -2.10
C ILE A 251 30.94 -18.00 -0.89
N GLN A 252 30.74 -18.52 0.32
CA GLN A 252 31.20 -17.84 1.54
C GLN A 252 32.73 -17.80 1.62
N ALA A 253 33.40 -18.87 1.17
CA ALA A 253 34.85 -18.92 1.13
C ALA A 253 35.47 -17.90 0.14
N VAL A 254 34.83 -17.67 -1.01
CA VAL A 254 35.29 -16.69 -2.00
C VAL A 254 35.09 -15.26 -1.50
N GLU A 255 33.91 -14.94 -0.95
CA GLU A 255 33.65 -13.59 -0.38
C GLU A 255 34.57 -13.29 0.83
N GLN A 256 34.92 -14.30 1.63
CA GLN A 256 35.86 -14.11 2.74
C GLN A 256 37.30 -13.93 2.24
N ALA A 257 37.72 -14.68 1.23
CA ALA A 257 39.03 -14.50 0.62
C ALA A 257 39.17 -13.13 -0.07
N GLU A 258 38.11 -12.62 -0.69
CA GLU A 258 38.09 -11.28 -1.28
C GLU A 258 38.22 -10.18 -0.20
N LYS A 259 37.54 -10.33 0.94
CA LYS A 259 37.67 -9.40 2.07
C LYS A 259 39.05 -9.44 2.73
N ASP A 260 39.64 -10.62 2.83
CA ASP A 260 40.98 -10.78 3.42
C ASP A 260 42.06 -10.18 2.48
N LEU A 261 41.85 -10.23 1.16
CA LEU A 261 42.73 -9.59 0.16
C LEU A 261 42.60 -8.06 0.11
N GLU A 262 41.43 -7.51 0.40
CA GLU A 262 41.21 -6.05 0.49
C GLU A 262 41.87 -5.43 1.74
N LEU A 263 42.04 -6.20 2.83
CA LEU A 263 42.72 -5.75 4.03
C LEU A 263 44.25 -5.69 3.90
N GLU A 264 44.87 -6.46 2.99
CA GLU A 264 46.32 -6.44 2.80
C GLU A 264 46.84 -5.28 1.92
N GLN A 265 45.97 -4.61 1.15
CA GLN A 265 46.38 -3.52 0.25
C GLN A 265 46.37 -2.12 0.89
N THR A 266 46.03 -2.02 2.19
CA THR A 266 46.02 -0.74 2.93
C THR A 266 46.91 -0.78 4.18
N THR A 267 48.18 -1.17 4.03
CA THR A 267 49.22 -0.71 4.96
C THR A 267 50.16 0.26 4.26
N PRO A 268 50.15 1.56 4.62
CA PRO A 268 51.14 2.50 4.11
C PRO A 268 52.49 2.17 4.73
N SER A 269 53.46 1.89 3.84
CA SER A 269 54.89 1.90 4.15
C SER A 269 55.27 3.23 4.82
N CYS A 270 55.72 3.17 6.08
CA CYS A 270 56.50 4.23 6.69
C CYS A 270 57.51 3.68 7.72
N CYS A 271 58.79 3.83 7.36
CA CYS A 271 59.98 3.96 8.20
C CYS A 271 60.45 2.78 9.08
N LYS A 272 61.56 2.16 8.64
CA LYS A 272 62.90 2.33 9.26
C LYS A 272 64.01 2.03 8.25
#